data_AF-A0A1N6N4C9-F1
#
_entry.id   AF-A0A1N6N4C9-F1
#
_cell.length_a   1.000
_cell.length_b   1.000
_cell.length_c   1.000
_cell.angle_alpha   90.00
_cell.angle_beta   90.00
_cell.angle_gamma   90.00
#
_symmetry.space_group_name_H-M   'P 1'
#
loop_
_entity.id
_entity.type
_entity.pdbx_description
1 polymer ?
#
loop_
_entity_poly.entity_id
_entity_poly.type
_entity_poly.pdbx_seq_one_letter_code
_entity_poly.pdbx_strand_id
1 'polypeptide(L)'
;MLRKYNNQTGFTLLEMLVAFSALIMLTAVIVPLYIQAIQAEKDKKRMYVGDALLYEKVMTDADQKHLLSEKRMYNGVEYLLVFKEEPVPKWCVSWKRTNQKIIERCESTLK
;
A
#
# COMPACT_ATOMS: atom_id res chain seq x y z
N MET A 1 -19.81 -50.99 -42.94
CA MET A 1 -18.62 -50.52 -42.21
C MET A 1 -19.04 -49.48 -41.18
N LEU A 2 -19.26 -49.87 -39.92
CA LEU A 2 -19.57 -48.95 -38.84
C LEU A 2 -18.27 -48.65 -38.09
N ARG A 3 -17.70 -47.48 -38.36
CA ARG A 3 -16.49 -46.97 -37.70
C ARG A 3 -16.89 -46.54 -36.28
N LYS A 4 -16.60 -47.40 -35.29
CA LYS A 4 -16.71 -47.04 -33.87
C LYS A 4 -15.76 -45.87 -33.58
N TYR A 5 -16.31 -44.69 -33.39
CA TYR A 5 -15.60 -43.55 -32.81
C TYR A 5 -15.51 -43.83 -31.30
N ASN A 6 -14.37 -44.32 -30.83
CA ASN A 6 -14.13 -44.58 -29.42
C ASN A 6 -13.92 -43.22 -28.73
N ASN A 7 -15.01 -42.61 -28.26
CA ASN A 7 -14.98 -41.41 -27.44
C ASN A 7 -14.60 -41.79 -26.01
N GLN A 8 -13.33 -42.15 -25.77
CA GLN A 8 -12.76 -42.33 -24.44
C GLN A 8 -12.10 -41.02 -23.99
N THR A 9 -12.88 -39.97 -23.84
CA THR A 9 -12.44 -38.73 -23.18
C THR A 9 -12.66 -38.86 -21.68
N GLY A 10 -11.91 -39.76 -21.04
CA GLY A 10 -11.84 -39.86 -19.59
C GLY A 10 -10.49 -39.30 -19.15
N PHE A 11 -10.48 -38.22 -18.36
CA PHE A 11 -9.26 -37.73 -17.73
C PHE A 11 -8.64 -38.87 -16.91
N THR A 12 -7.39 -39.20 -17.22
CA THR A 12 -6.66 -40.21 -16.44
C THR A 12 -6.36 -39.65 -15.04
N LEU A 13 -6.31 -40.52 -14.04
CA LEU A 13 -5.95 -40.12 -12.66
C LEU A 13 -4.61 -39.37 -12.61
N LEU A 14 -3.69 -39.70 -13.51
CA LEU A 14 -2.38 -39.08 -13.63
C LEU A 14 -2.50 -37.63 -14.15
N GLU A 15 -3.32 -37.39 -15.18
CA GLU A 15 -3.60 -36.04 -15.67
C GLU A 15 -4.27 -35.16 -14.61
N MET A 16 -5.18 -35.72 -13.80
CA MET A 16 -5.75 -35.01 -12.65
C MET A 16 -4.70 -34.63 -11.62
N LEU A 17 -3.76 -35.52 -11.32
CA LEU A 17 -2.71 -35.28 -10.32
C LEU A 17 -1.75 -34.18 -10.80
N VAL A 18 -1.38 -34.21 -12.08
CA VAL A 18 -0.56 -33.16 -12.71
C VAL A 18 -1.30 -31.82 -12.70
N ALA A 19 -2.57 -31.77 -13.13
CA ALA A 19 -3.36 -30.55 -13.12
C ALA A 19 -3.52 -29.97 -11.71
N PHE A 20 -3.76 -30.83 -10.71
CA PHE A 20 -3.90 -30.40 -9.32
C PHE A 20 -2.58 -29.86 -8.76
N SER A 21 -1.44 -30.48 -9.09
CA SER A 21 -0.13 -29.99 -8.70
C SER A 21 0.16 -28.59 -9.27
N ALA A 22 -0.20 -28.35 -10.54
CA ALA A 22 -0.08 -27.05 -11.18
C ALA A 22 -0.99 -26.00 -10.51
N LEU A 23 -2.22 -26.38 -10.13
CA LEU A 23 -3.15 -25.51 -9.41
C LEU A 23 -2.62 -25.13 -8.02
N ILE A 24 -2.04 -26.08 -7.27
CA ILE A 24 -1.41 -25.77 -5.98
C ILE A 24 -0.24 -24.81 -6.17
N MET A 25 0.61 -25.04 -7.18
CA MET A 25 1.75 -24.17 -7.45
C MET A 25 1.30 -22.74 -7.83
N LEU A 26 0.25 -22.62 -8.64
CA LEU A 26 -0.33 -21.32 -9.01
C LEU A 26 -0.92 -20.60 -7.80
N THR A 27 -1.72 -21.29 -6.98
CA THR A 27 -2.35 -20.67 -5.81
C THR A 27 -1.30 -20.25 -4.76
N ALA A 28 -0.23 -21.03 -4.59
CA ALA A 28 0.89 -20.67 -3.72
C ALA A 28 1.58 -19.35 -4.11
N VAL A 29 1.53 -18.97 -5.39
CA VAL A 29 2.11 -17.70 -5.88
C VAL A 29 1.06 -16.58 -5.89
N ILE A 30 -0.17 -16.87 -6.32
CA ILE A 30 -1.22 -15.84 -6.48
C ILE A 30 -1.66 -15.28 -5.12
N VAL A 31 -1.81 -16.12 -4.10
CA VAL A 31 -2.25 -15.68 -2.77
C VAL A 31 -1.31 -14.64 -2.14
N PRO A 32 0.02 -14.86 -2.04
CA PRO A 32 0.91 -13.85 -1.47
C PRO A 32 0.96 -12.58 -2.32
N LEU A 33 0.88 -12.67 -3.65
CA LEU A 33 0.81 -11.50 -4.52
C LEU A 33 -0.45 -10.66 -4.27
N TYR A 34 -1.60 -11.33 -4.08
CA TYR A 34 -2.86 -10.65 -3.77
C TYR A 34 -2.80 -9.92 -2.42
N ILE A 35 -2.21 -10.54 -1.39
CA ILE A 35 -2.02 -9.90 -0.09
C ILE A 35 -1.11 -8.67 -0.21
N GLN A 36 -0.02 -8.76 -0.97
CA GLN A 36 0.88 -7.64 -1.22
C GLN A 36 0.17 -6.49 -1.95
N ALA A 37 -0.68 -6.80 -2.94
CA ALA A 37 -1.46 -5.80 -3.67
C ALA A 37 -2.42 -5.03 -2.74
N ILE A 38 -3.15 -5.73 -1.87
CA ILE A 38 -4.03 -5.08 -0.88
C ILE A 38 -3.24 -4.18 0.07
N GLN A 39 -2.08 -4.63 0.54
CA GLN A 39 -1.23 -3.82 1.42
C GLN A 39 -0.72 -2.57 0.70
N ALA A 40 -0.31 -2.70 -0.57
CA ALA A 40 0.12 -1.58 -1.39
C ALA A 40 -1.00 -0.54 -1.60
N GLU A 41 -2.25 -0.97 -1.78
CA GLU A 41 -3.39 -0.05 -1.87
C GLU A 41 -3.64 0.70 -0.56
N LYS A 42 -3.57 0.02 0.58
CA LYS A 42 -3.71 0.66 1.89
C LYS A 42 -2.61 1.69 2.13
N ASP A 43 -1.38 1.36 1.76
CA ASP A 43 -0.25 2.27 1.88
C ASP A 43 -0.37 3.48 0.93
N LYS A 44 -0.89 3.29 -0.29
CA LYS A 44 -1.21 4.38 -1.23
C LYS A 44 -2.25 5.35 -0.64
N LYS A 45 -3.33 4.83 -0.05
CA LYS A 45 -4.35 5.67 0.60
C LYS A 45 -3.76 6.49 1.75
N ARG A 46 -2.92 5.88 2.59
CA ARG A 46 -2.23 6.59 3.68
C ARG A 46 -1.29 7.67 3.15
N MET A 47 -0.59 7.40 2.04
CA MET A 47 0.27 8.38 1.40
C MET A 47 -0.54 9.59 0.91
N TYR A 48 -1.67 9.36 0.23
CA TYR A 48 -2.55 10.45 -0.21
C TYR A 48 -3.05 11.31 0.95
N VAL A 49 -3.46 10.68 2.06
CA VAL A 49 -3.88 11.42 3.27
C VAL A 49 -2.73 12.20 3.88
N GLY A 50 -1.54 11.59 4.01
CA GLY A 50 -0.34 12.27 4.51
C GLY A 50 0.00 13.49 3.66
N ASP A 51 0.03 13.34 2.34
CA ASP A 51 0.31 14.43 1.40
C ASP A 51 -0.76 15.54 1.48
N ALA A 52 -2.04 15.18 1.64
CA ALA A 52 -3.12 16.16 1.80
C ALA A 52 -3.00 16.95 3.12
N LEU A 53 -2.70 16.28 4.24
CA LEU A 53 -2.48 16.93 5.53
C LEU A 53 -1.24 17.85 5.51
N LEU A 54 -0.18 17.40 4.82
CA LEU A 54 1.03 18.20 4.64
C LEU A 54 0.74 19.44 3.82
N TYR A 55 0.02 19.30 2.70
CA TYR A 55 -0.37 20.40 1.84
C TYR A 55 -1.26 21.42 2.57
N GLU A 56 -2.26 20.94 3.33
CA GLU A 56 -3.11 21.79 4.18
C GLU A 56 -2.26 22.63 5.13
N LYS A 57 -1.26 22.01 5.78
CA LYS A 57 -0.37 22.71 6.71
C LYS A 57 0.55 23.71 6.05
N VAL A 58 1.18 23.35 4.93
CA VAL A 58 2.03 24.28 4.18
C VAL A 58 1.24 25.49 3.68
N MET A 59 -0.02 25.31 3.27
CA MET A 59 -0.86 26.40 2.79
C MET A 59 -1.44 27.28 3.90
N THR A 60 -1.75 26.72 5.06
CA THR A 60 -2.42 27.44 6.15
C THR A 60 -1.42 28.10 7.12
N ASP A 61 -0.31 27.42 7.42
CA ASP A 61 0.65 27.84 8.45
C ASP A 61 1.93 28.45 7.84
N ALA A 62 1.86 29.02 6.62
CA ALA A 62 2.99 29.73 6.02
C ALA A 62 3.52 30.88 6.92
N ASP A 63 2.68 31.42 7.80
CA ASP A 63 3.00 32.55 8.69
C ASP A 63 2.92 32.24 10.20
N GLN A 64 2.38 31.09 10.64
CA GLN A 64 2.17 30.80 12.07
C GLN A 64 3.19 29.81 12.64
N LYS A 65 4.31 30.35 13.15
CA LYS A 65 5.44 29.62 13.77
C LYS A 65 5.15 28.99 15.16
N HIS A 66 3.90 28.97 15.63
CA HIS A 66 3.62 28.74 17.06
C HIS A 66 3.36 27.29 17.46
N LEU A 67 3.22 26.34 16.52
CA LEU A 67 3.04 24.92 16.81
C LEU A 67 4.14 24.09 16.12
N LEU A 68 5.19 23.73 16.87
CA LEU A 68 6.32 22.93 16.37
C LEU A 68 5.91 21.49 16.00
N SER A 69 4.80 20.99 16.55
CA SER A 69 4.26 19.67 16.19
C SER A 69 2.77 19.56 16.45
N GLU A 70 2.09 18.78 15.62
CA GLU A 70 0.67 18.44 15.75
C GLU A 70 0.45 16.96 15.45
N LYS A 71 -0.40 16.31 16.23
CA LYS A 71 -0.83 14.93 15.99
C LYS A 71 -2.26 14.93 15.45
N ARG A 72 -2.47 14.26 14.32
CA ARG A 72 -3.80 14.04 13.75
C ARG A 72 -4.09 12.55 13.61
N MET A 73 -5.28 12.16 14.00
CA MET A 73 -5.80 10.81 13.79
C MET A 73 -6.73 10.80 12.58
N TYR A 74 -6.42 9.97 11.59
CA TYR A 74 -7.29 9.78 10.43
C TYR A 74 -7.44 8.30 10.14
N ASN A 75 -8.69 7.81 10.14
CA ASN A 75 -9.02 6.39 9.95
C ASN A 75 -8.21 5.44 10.86
N GLY A 76 -8.02 5.83 12.13
CA GLY A 76 -7.25 5.05 13.12
C GLY A 76 -5.73 5.03 12.90
N VAL A 77 -5.22 5.84 11.97
CA VAL A 77 -3.78 6.03 11.76
C VAL A 77 -3.36 7.38 12.34
N GLU A 78 -2.33 7.38 13.18
CA GLU A 78 -1.72 8.59 13.74
C GLU A 78 -0.72 9.17 12.73
N TYR A 79 -0.94 10.44 12.36
CA TYR A 79 -0.05 11.27 11.57
C TYR A 79 0.55 12.34 12.48
N LEU A 80 1.88 12.41 12.54
CA LEU A 80 2.61 13.40 13.30
C LEU A 80 3.20 14.43 12.34
N LEU A 81 2.69 15.66 12.42
CA LEU A 81 3.17 16.82 11.69
C LEU A 81 4.19 17.54 12.55
N VAL A 82 5.34 17.88 11.99
CA VAL A 82 6.47 18.54 12.68
C VAL A 82 7.02 19.61 11.78
N PHE A 83 7.22 20.81 12.31
CA PHE A 83 7.94 21.87 11.63
C PHE A 83 9.44 21.74 11.92
N LYS A 84 10.27 21.78 10.87
CA LYS A 84 11.73 21.73 10.97
C LYS A 84 12.31 23.00 10.34
N GLU A 85 13.07 23.77 11.10
CA GLU A 85 13.63 25.06 10.66
C GLU A 85 14.91 24.93 9.80
N GLU A 86 15.69 23.84 9.91
CA GLU A 86 17.01 23.74 9.28
C GLU A 86 17.12 22.63 8.22
N PRO A 87 17.90 22.84 7.14
CA PRO A 87 18.52 24.09 6.66
C PRO A 87 17.55 25.01 5.88
N VAL A 88 16.32 24.54 5.65
CA VAL A 88 15.23 25.24 4.97
C VAL A 88 13.96 24.95 5.77
N PRO A 89 13.12 25.96 6.09
CA PRO A 89 11.87 25.73 6.81
C PRO A 89 10.97 24.80 6.00
N LYS A 90 10.60 23.68 6.63
CA LYS A 90 9.78 22.65 6.02
C LYS A 90 8.83 22.04 7.03
N TRP A 91 7.63 21.74 6.56
CA TRP A 91 6.71 20.88 7.28
C TRP A 91 7.02 19.44 6.94
N CYS A 92 6.99 18.56 7.93
CA CYS A 92 7.12 17.13 7.76
C CYS A 92 5.91 16.43 8.36
N VAL A 93 5.37 15.44 7.66
CA VAL A 93 4.34 14.54 8.16
C VAL A 93 4.91 13.13 8.26
N SER A 94 4.67 12.45 9.37
CA SER A 94 5.15 11.10 9.60
C SER A 94 4.04 10.17 10.08
N TRP A 95 4.05 8.93 9.59
CA TRP A 95 3.04 7.92 9.94
C TRP A 95 3.61 6.50 9.86
N LYS A 96 2.91 5.55 10.50
CA LYS A 96 3.26 4.13 10.45
C LYS A 96 2.63 3.44 9.23
N ARG A 97 3.46 2.74 8.43
CA ARG A 97 3.00 1.83 7.38
C ARG A 97 2.41 0.54 7.96
N THR A 98 1.79 -0.24 7.08
CA THR A 98 1.24 -1.56 7.41
C THR A 98 2.32 -2.52 7.93
N ASN A 99 3.57 -2.38 7.48
CA ASN A 99 4.72 -3.14 7.96
C ASN A 99 5.44 -2.50 9.19
N GLN A 100 4.76 -1.62 9.93
CA GLN A 100 5.28 -0.88 11.09
C GLN A 100 6.46 0.07 10.82
N LYS A 101 6.94 0.18 9.57
CA LYS A 101 7.95 1.16 9.19
C LYS A 101 7.36 2.58 9.28
N ILE A 102 8.05 3.48 9.97
CA ILE A 102 7.69 4.90 9.99
C ILE A 102 8.17 5.53 8.69
N ILE A 103 7.29 6.29 8.05
CA ILE A 103 7.62 7.09 6.88
C ILE A 103 7.43 8.53 7.25
N GLU A 104 8.39 9.35 6.82
CA GLU A 104 8.36 10.80 6.92
C GLU A 104 8.38 11.36 5.50
N ARG A 105 7.52 12.34 5.25
CA ARG A 105 7.55 13.19 4.05
C ARG A 105 7.65 14.64 4.49
N CYS A 106 8.43 15.43 3.77
CA CYS A 106 8.60 16.84 4.07
C CYS A 106 8.42 17.68 2.81
N GLU A 107 7.84 18.86 2.98
CA GLU A 107 7.65 19.85 1.94
C GLU A 107 8.12 21.21 2.47
N SER A 108 8.92 21.92 1.67
CA SER A 108 9.42 23.26 2.06
C SER A 108 8.30 24.29 1.96
N THR A 109 8.32 25.27 2.85
CA THR A 109 7.39 26.42 2.81
C THR A 109 7.81 27.50 1.82
N LEU A 110 8.88 27.27 1.04
CA LEU A 110 9.41 28.23 0.07
C LEU A 110 8.43 28.44 -1.09
N LYS A 111 7.97 29.68 -1.21
CA LYS A 111 7.30 30.23 -2.39
C LYS A 111 8.31 31.04 -3.20
#